data_AF-A0A968HBK0-F1
#
_entry.id   AF-A0A968HBK0-F1
#
_cell.length_a   1.000
_cell.length_b   1.000
_cell.length_c   1.000
_cell.angle_alpha   90.00
_cell.angle_beta   90.00
_cell.angle_gamma   90.00
#
_symmetry.space_group_name_H-M   'P 1'
#
loop_
_entity.id
_entity.type
_entity.pdbx_description
1 polymer ?
#
loop_
_entity_poly.entity_id
_entity_poly.type
_entity_poly.pdbx_seq_one_letter_code
_entity_poly.pdbx_strand_id
1 'polypeptide(L)'
;MSGYHNLLERQVRAEANRNRMIFFTIIILSLIYLSISLVFGDMGLVKYLEMSRTRKNLEKQITEVHRQNEQLRLQLKALKDDPFYREKLAREEYGLSKPDEYIFQYDR
;
A
#
# COMPACT_ATOMS: atom_id res chain seq x y z
N MET A 1 59.05 9.49 48.32
CA MET A 1 58.31 10.52 47.55
C MET A 1 57.88 10.07 46.14
N SER A 2 58.22 8.85 45.67
CA SER A 2 57.98 8.39 44.28
C SER A 2 56.60 7.72 44.03
N GLY A 3 55.91 7.25 45.08
CA GLY A 3 54.64 6.51 44.94
C GLY A 3 53.41 7.37 44.59
N TYR A 4 53.37 8.64 44.99
CA TYR A 4 52.19 9.50 44.78
C TYR A 4 51.98 9.92 43.32
N HIS A 5 53.06 10.06 42.54
CA HIS A 5 52.97 10.45 41.13
C HIS A 5 52.29 9.36 40.27
N ASN A 6 52.52 8.09 40.61
CA ASN A 6 51.94 6.94 39.91
C ASN A 6 50.43 6.77 40.13
N LEU A 7 49.89 7.27 41.25
CA LEU A 7 48.46 7.15 41.57
C LEU A 7 47.61 8.18 40.80
N LEU A 8 48.15 9.40 40.63
CA LEU A 8 47.49 10.48 39.90
C LEU A 8 47.38 10.18 38.40
N GLU A 9 48.43 9.63 37.79
CA GLU A 9 48.36 9.22 36.36
C GLU A 9 47.35 8.10 36.12
N ARG A 10 47.24 7.15 37.06
CA ARG A 10 46.24 6.07 36.96
C ARG A 10 44.82 6.58 37.11
N GLN A 11 44.58 7.56 37.97
CA GLN A 11 43.25 8.19 38.12
C GLN A 11 42.84 8.95 36.86
N VAL A 12 43.72 9.79 36.30
CA VAL A 12 43.43 10.55 35.08
C VAL A 12 43.18 9.63 33.88
N ARG A 13 43.96 8.55 33.73
CA ARG A 13 43.72 7.56 32.65
C ARG A 13 42.42 6.77 32.87
N ALA A 14 42.06 6.43 34.10
CA ALA A 14 40.81 5.74 34.40
C ALA A 14 39.57 6.62 34.11
N GLU A 15 39.61 7.91 34.46
CA GLU A 15 38.55 8.87 34.11
C GLU A 15 38.44 9.08 32.59
N ALA A 16 39.57 9.24 31.90
CA ALA A 16 39.59 9.38 30.44
C ALA A 16 38.98 8.16 29.73
N ASN A 17 39.30 6.95 30.22
CA ASN A 17 38.74 5.70 29.69
C ASN A 17 37.24 5.56 29.99
N ARG A 18 36.79 6.00 31.17
CA ARG A 18 35.37 6.00 31.55
C ARG A 18 34.55 6.94 30.65
N ASN A 19 35.03 8.15 30.40
CA ASN A 19 34.36 9.10 29.52
C ASN A 19 34.31 8.60 28.08
N ARG A 20 35.38 7.94 27.62
CA ARG A 20 35.44 7.29 26.31
C ARG A 20 34.41 6.15 26.19
N MET A 21 34.28 5.30 27.23
CA MET A 21 33.26 4.26 27.25
C MET A 21 31.84 4.83 27.23
N ILE A 22 31.56 5.86 28.04
CA ILE A 22 30.23 6.50 28.05
C ILE A 22 29.89 7.07 26.67
N PHE A 23 30.85 7.74 26.02
CA PHE A 23 30.67 8.27 24.68
C PHE A 23 30.36 7.17 23.65
N PHE A 24 31.10 6.06 23.66
CA PHE A 24 30.81 4.94 22.78
C PHE A 24 29.44 4.31 23.06
N THR A 25 29.05 4.16 24.33
CA THR A 25 27.73 3.65 24.69
C THR A 25 26.61 4.54 24.18
N ILE A 26 26.75 5.87 24.28
CA ILE A 26 25.77 6.84 23.75
C ILE A 26 25.70 6.77 22.23
N ILE A 27 26.84 6.64 21.54
CA ILE A 27 26.87 6.47 20.08
C ILE A 27 26.15 5.19 19.67
N ILE A 28 26.45 4.08 20.32
CA ILE A 28 25.83 2.78 20.02
C ILE A 28 24.31 2.86 20.24
N LEU A 29 23.86 3.42 21.36
CA LEU A 29 22.44 3.59 21.64
C LEU A 29 21.76 4.50 20.61
N SER A 30 22.41 5.59 20.21
CA SER A 30 21.91 6.50 19.18
C SER A 30 21.79 5.81 17.82
N LEU A 31 22.78 5.00 17.44
CA LEU A 31 22.77 4.21 16.20
C LEU A 31 21.67 3.15 16.19
N ILE A 32 21.47 2.45 17.32
CA ILE A 32 20.38 1.47 17.46
C ILE A 32 19.03 2.18 17.33
N TYR A 33 18.84 3.31 18.01
CA TYR A 33 17.60 4.09 17.93
C TYR A 33 17.32 4.57 16.49
N LEU A 34 18.33 5.10 15.80
CA LEU A 34 18.22 5.51 14.39
C LEU A 34 17.89 4.33 13.47
N SER A 35 18.51 3.17 13.70
CA SER A 35 18.25 1.96 12.91
C SER A 35 16.81 1.48 13.08
N ILE A 36 16.30 1.45 14.32
CA ILE A 36 14.91 1.10 14.61
C ILE A 36 13.96 2.11 13.95
N SER A 37 14.22 3.40 14.11
CA SER A 37 13.41 4.46 13.50
C SER A 37 13.40 4.40 11.96
N LEU A 38 14.53 4.05 11.33
CA LEU A 38 14.60 3.85 9.88
C LEU A 38 13.84 2.61 9.41
N VAL A 39 13.83 1.53 10.20
CA VAL A 39 13.13 0.28 9.83
C VAL A 39 11.63 0.36 10.12
N PHE A 40 11.25 0.96 11.24
CA PHE A 40 9.87 1.02 11.76
C PHE A 40 9.18 2.39 11.59
N GLY A 41 9.88 3.43 11.15
CA GLY A 41 9.29 4.74 10.90
C GLY A 41 8.35 4.75 9.70
N ASP A 42 7.60 5.85 9.54
CA ASP A 42 6.53 6.01 8.54
C ASP A 42 6.95 5.81 7.06
N MET A 43 8.27 5.79 6.79
CA MET A 43 8.92 5.53 5.51
C MET A 43 9.87 4.32 5.56
N GLY A 44 9.66 3.38 6.48
CA GLY A 44 10.50 2.21 6.64
C GLY A 44 10.35 1.18 5.53
N LEU A 45 11.35 0.30 5.42
CA LEU A 45 11.44 -0.79 4.44
C LEU A 45 10.19 -1.70 4.45
N VAL A 46 9.56 -1.87 5.61
CA VAL A 46 8.34 -2.68 5.77
C VAL A 46 7.19 -2.12 4.94
N LYS A 47 6.97 -0.80 5.02
CA LYS A 47 5.90 -0.12 4.27
C LYS A 47 6.17 -0.12 2.77
N TYR A 48 7.43 -0.02 2.36
CA TYR A 48 7.82 -0.16 0.96
C TYR A 48 7.46 -1.55 0.41
N LEU A 49 7.76 -2.61 1.17
CA LEU A 49 7.42 -3.99 0.79
C LEU A 49 5.91 -4.21 0.71
N GLU A 50 5.15 -3.68 1.67
CA GLU A 50 3.69 -3.75 1.67
C GLU A 50 3.09 -2.98 0.47
N MET A 51 3.54 -1.74 0.24
CA MET A 51 3.08 -0.92 -0.88
C MET A 51 3.38 -1.59 -2.24
N SER A 52 4.54 -2.23 -2.38
CA SER A 52 4.90 -2.97 -3.60
C SER A 52 3.99 -4.19 -3.84
N ARG A 53 3.66 -4.93 -2.77
CA ARG A 53 2.70 -6.06 -2.86
C ARG A 53 1.31 -5.58 -3.22
N THR A 54 0.83 -4.51 -2.58
CA THR A 54 -0.48 -3.92 -2.86
C THR A 54 -0.58 -3.43 -4.30
N ARG A 55 0.44 -2.72 -4.80
CA ARG A 55 0.51 -2.29 -6.22
C ARG A 55 0.38 -3.46 -7.18
N LYS A 56 1.15 -4.54 -6.98
CA LYS A 56 1.08 -5.74 -7.84
C LYS A 56 -0.29 -6.43 -7.78
N ASN A 57 -0.96 -6.41 -6.63
CA ASN A 57 -2.30 -6.99 -6.51
C ASN A 57 -3.34 -6.15 -7.27
N LEU A 58 -3.30 -4.82 -7.12
CA LEU A 58 -4.19 -3.92 -7.86
C LEU A 58 -4.01 -4.05 -9.38
N GLU A 59 -2.78 -4.12 -9.88
CA GLU A 59 -2.52 -4.32 -11.32
C GLU A 59 -3.11 -5.64 -11.84
N LYS A 60 -3.01 -6.73 -11.06
CA LYS A 60 -3.64 -8.01 -11.40
C LYS A 60 -5.16 -7.90 -11.42
N GLN A 61 -5.77 -7.23 -10.45
CA GLN A 61 -7.21 -7.02 -10.41
C GLN A 61 -7.70 -6.19 -11.60
N ILE A 62 -6.98 -5.12 -11.95
CA ILE A 62 -7.29 -4.30 -13.13
C ILE A 62 -7.26 -5.15 -14.39
N THR A 63 -6.22 -5.97 -14.55
CA THR A 63 -6.06 -6.86 -15.72
C THR A 63 -7.20 -7.88 -15.80
N GLU A 64 -7.56 -8.49 -14.68
CA GLU A 64 -8.64 -9.48 -14.64
C GLU A 64 -10.01 -8.84 -14.92
N VAL A 65 -10.30 -7.67 -14.34
CA VAL A 65 -11.54 -6.92 -14.62
C VAL A 65 -11.60 -6.47 -16.08
N HIS A 66 -10.48 -6.05 -16.67
CA HIS A 66 -10.44 -5.75 -18.11
C HIS A 66 -10.71 -6.98 -18.97
N ARG A 67 -10.12 -8.12 -18.63
CA ARG A 67 -10.35 -9.40 -19.33
C ARG A 67 -11.82 -9.82 -19.26
N GLN A 68 -12.43 -9.71 -18.08
CA GLN A 68 -13.85 -10.00 -17.88
C GLN A 68 -14.74 -9.04 -18.66
N ASN A 69 -14.44 -7.74 -18.66
CA ASN A 69 -15.18 -6.76 -19.46
C ASN A 69 -15.10 -7.07 -20.95
N GLU A 70 -13.92 -7.40 -21.48
CA GLU A 70 -13.76 -7.75 -22.89
C GLU A 70 -14.53 -9.04 -23.24
N GLN A 71 -14.51 -10.04 -22.36
CA GLN A 71 -15.32 -11.25 -22.54
C GLN A 71 -16.82 -10.95 -22.53
N LEU A 72 -17.31 -10.15 -21.58
CA LEU A 72 -18.71 -9.73 -21.51
C LEU A 72 -19.11 -8.91 -22.75
N ARG A 73 -18.23 -8.04 -23.24
CA ARG A 73 -18.46 -7.27 -24.47
C ARG A 73 -18.56 -8.16 -25.70
N LEU A 74 -17.70 -9.17 -25.81
CA LEU A 74 -17.77 -10.14 -26.89
C LEU A 74 -19.05 -10.96 -26.84
N GLN A 75 -19.48 -11.39 -25.64
CA GLN A 75 -20.76 -12.07 -25.43
C GLN A 75 -21.95 -11.16 -25.78
N LEU A 76 -21.92 -9.90 -25.31
CA LEU A 76 -22.93 -8.90 -25.66
C LEU A 76 -22.97 -8.61 -27.14
N LYS A 77 -21.82 -8.59 -27.83
CA LYS A 77 -21.76 -8.38 -29.28
C LYS A 77 -22.36 -9.56 -30.04
N ALA A 78 -22.00 -10.78 -29.65
CA ALA A 78 -22.60 -12.01 -30.19
C ALA A 78 -24.12 -12.08 -29.96
N LEU A 79 -24.60 -11.51 -28.85
CA LEU A 79 -26.02 -11.43 -28.51
C LEU A 79 -26.75 -10.23 -29.16
N LYS A 80 -26.03 -9.13 -29.44
CA LYS A 80 -26.55 -7.89 -30.05
C LYS A 80 -26.70 -7.92 -31.56
N ASP A 81 -26.07 -8.88 -32.24
CA ASP A 81 -26.21 -9.02 -33.70
C ASP A 81 -27.64 -9.42 -34.13
N ASP A 82 -28.55 -9.69 -33.18
CA ASP A 82 -29.99 -9.76 -33.41
C ASP A 82 -30.70 -8.45 -32.97
N PRO A 83 -31.20 -7.63 -33.93
CA PRO A 83 -31.91 -6.38 -33.65
C PRO A 83 -33.13 -6.55 -32.72
N PHE A 84 -33.77 -7.72 -32.77
CA PHE A 84 -34.96 -8.03 -31.98
C PHE A 84 -34.64 -8.12 -30.48
N TYR A 85 -33.48 -8.65 -30.13
CA TYR A 85 -33.06 -8.83 -28.74
C TYR A 85 -32.78 -7.50 -28.03
N ARG A 86 -32.25 -6.52 -28.76
CA ARG A 86 -31.99 -5.16 -28.25
C ARG A 86 -33.26 -4.40 -27.90
N GLU A 87 -34.27 -4.50 -28.76
CA GLU A 87 -35.56 -3.83 -28.55
C GLU A 87 -36.31 -4.46 -27.37
N LYS A 88 -36.24 -5.78 -27.24
CA LYS A 88 -36.79 -6.51 -26.09
C LYS A 88 -36.13 -6.11 -24.77
N LEU A 89 -34.80 -6.08 -24.71
CA LEU A 89 -34.06 -5.72 -23.50
C LEU A 89 -34.32 -4.27 -23.05
N ALA A 90 -34.38 -3.34 -24.00
CA ALA A 90 -34.68 -1.93 -23.71
C ALA A 90 -36.09 -1.76 -23.09
N ARG A 91 -37.07 -2.53 -23.57
CA ARG A 91 -38.45 -2.51 -23.06
C ARG A 91 -38.60 -3.22 -21.71
N GLU A 92 -37.95 -4.37 -21.51
CA GLU A 92 -38.13 -5.21 -20.32
C GLU A 92 -37.27 -4.76 -19.12
N GLU A 93 -35.98 -4.48 -19.32
CA GLU A 93 -35.05 -4.15 -18.22
C GLU A 93 -34.99 -2.66 -17.91
N TYR A 94 -35.21 -1.81 -18.92
CA TYR A 94 -35.08 -0.35 -18.78
C TYR A 94 -36.41 0.39 -18.94
N GLY A 95 -37.51 -0.31 -19.28
CA GLY A 95 -38.82 0.31 -19.47
C GLY A 95 -38.86 1.37 -20.59
N LEU A 96 -37.88 1.36 -21.49
CA LEU A 96 -37.73 2.37 -22.53
C LEU A 96 -38.71 2.06 -23.68
N SER A 97 -39.63 2.98 -23.94
CA SER A 97 -40.47 2.99 -25.13
C SER A 97 -39.92 3.95 -26.19
N LYS A 98 -40.32 3.77 -27.46
CA LYS A 98 -40.00 4.80 -28.46
C LYS A 98 -40.77 6.09 -28.13
N PRO A 99 -40.31 7.28 -28.58
CA PRO A 99 -40.93 8.57 -28.25
C PRO A 99 -42.42 8.69 -28.62
N ASP A 100 -42.92 7.80 -29.47
CA ASP A 100 -44.26 7.71 -30.02
C ASP A 100 -45.14 6.61 -29.36
N GLU A 101 -44.67 5.93 -28.30
CA GLU A 101 -45.42 4.87 -27.59
C GLU A 101 -45.83 5.28 -26.16
N TYR A 102 -47.12 5.17 -25.83
CA TYR A 102 -47.69 5.46 -24.50
C TYR A 102 -47.51 4.28 -23.54
N ILE A 103 -46.89 4.52 -22.37
CA ILE A 103 -46.72 3.50 -21.31
C ILE A 103 -47.97 3.51 -20.42
N PHE A 104 -48.74 2.42 -20.45
CA PHE A 104 -49.86 2.21 -19.52
C PHE A 104 -49.38 1.46 -18.29
N GLN A 105 -49.19 2.16 -17.17
CA GLN A 105 -49.04 1.53 -15.86
C GLN A 105 -50.41 1.44 -15.19
N TYR A 106 -50.85 0.22 -14.88
CA TYR A 106 -52.05 0.01 -14.07
C TYR A 106 -51.63 -0.02 -12.60
N ASP A 107 -52.00 1.01 -11.84
CA ASP A 107 -51.96 0.96 -10.37
C ASP A 107 -52.96 -0.09 -9.87
N ARG A 108 -52.55 -0.92 -8.91
CA ARG A 108 -53.43 -1.85 -8.21
C ARG A 108 -54.14 -1.17 -7.04
#